data_AF-A0AAU2S436-F1
#
_entry.id   AF-A0AAU2S436-F1
#
_cell.length_a   1.000
_cell.length_b   1.000
_cell.length_c   1.000
_cell.angle_alpha   90.00
_cell.angle_beta   90.00
_cell.angle_gamma   90.00
#
_symmetry.space_group_name_H-M   'P 1'
#
loop_
_entity.id
_entity.type
_entity.pdbx_description
1 polymer ?
#
loop_
_entity_poly.entity_id
_entity_poly.type
_entity_poly.pdbx_seq_one_letter_code
_entity_poly.pdbx_strand_id
1 'polypeptide(L)'
;MLRLTWVQPEDLLGHELRQAALDGREASVIAARWKAAGGKEAPLRAGASPEPPSRYLRQLAKDLLDELADLPSRLEDHEPTDLAKIRRLCPDWPSGADAVPLVPCSRFEAAWLGRAVGCLLGKPVEKLPLEAIRDLARSTGNWPLNTYFTARGVPSDLLRAHPWNRRSAPTSLAENIDGMPEDDDLNYPLLNLLLLQRHGRDFTPTDVAGLWLDELPAGRTFTAERIAYRNLLLGLNPPRTARHRNPFREWIGALIRADVHGWTNAGDPASAAQQAHRDATLTHTANGVYAAMFTAATIATATTGTHDIHSCLRTGLTVIPPASRLSRAVHHAIRLARRTDDFDEVVDELHATYADTHHWVHAIPNTALIAAALTHADGDFTGSICRAVSGGWDTDSNGATAGSVAGLLTGTPERLPDRWTTPLKNRLATSVADFDGTGFDALAHLTRLEASRP
;
A
#
# COMPACT_ATOMS: atom_id res chain seq x y z
N MET A 1 26.71 -12.03 -12.15
CA MET A 1 25.49 -12.74 -11.72
C MET A 1 24.43 -11.70 -11.41
N LEU A 2 23.25 -11.76 -12.02
CA LEU A 2 22.15 -10.84 -11.71
C LEU A 2 21.64 -11.11 -10.28
N ARG A 3 21.64 -10.08 -9.40
CA ARG A 3 21.05 -10.16 -8.05
C ARG A 3 19.73 -9.39 -8.02
N LEU A 4 18.62 -10.13 -8.04
CA LEU A 4 17.30 -9.54 -7.86
C LEU A 4 17.13 -9.06 -6.42
N THR A 5 16.49 -7.90 -6.25
CA THR A 5 16.22 -7.31 -4.93
C THR A 5 15.15 -8.10 -4.17
N TRP A 6 15.27 -8.10 -2.85
CA TRP A 6 14.32 -8.62 -1.86
C TRP A 6 14.08 -10.12 -1.91
N VAL A 7 15.02 -10.92 -2.42
CA VAL A 7 14.82 -12.39 -2.54
C VAL A 7 15.94 -13.26 -1.99
N GLN A 8 17.11 -12.67 -1.71
CA GLN A 8 18.29 -13.44 -1.32
C GLN A 8 18.22 -13.78 0.18
N PRO A 9 18.33 -15.05 0.60
CA PRO A 9 18.15 -15.43 2.00
C PRO A 9 19.00 -14.61 2.99
N GLU A 10 20.25 -14.34 2.63
CA GLU A 10 21.17 -13.51 3.42
C GLU A 10 20.69 -12.06 3.63
N ASP A 11 19.96 -11.51 2.66
CA ASP A 11 19.42 -10.15 2.71
C ASP A 11 18.09 -10.13 3.47
N LEU A 12 17.36 -11.26 3.49
CA LEU A 12 16.07 -11.39 4.18
C LEU A 12 16.20 -11.55 5.69
N LEU A 13 17.25 -12.20 6.17
CA LEU A 13 17.36 -12.57 7.59
C LEU A 13 17.36 -11.35 8.52
N GLY A 14 18.05 -10.27 8.14
CA GLY A 14 18.01 -9.03 8.91
C GLY A 14 16.60 -8.44 9.01
N HIS A 15 15.81 -8.53 7.93
CA HIS A 15 14.42 -8.09 7.94
C HIS A 15 13.53 -9.02 8.77
N GLU A 16 13.73 -10.34 8.70
CA GLU A 16 12.96 -11.30 9.51
C GLU A 16 13.25 -11.13 11.01
N LEU A 17 14.49 -10.81 11.40
CA LEU A 17 14.82 -10.49 12.79
C LEU A 17 14.08 -9.25 13.29
N ARG A 18 13.97 -8.20 12.46
CA ARG A 18 13.16 -7.00 12.79
C ARG A 18 11.68 -7.34 12.87
N GLN A 19 11.15 -8.09 11.89
CA GLN A 19 9.76 -8.54 11.92
C GLN A 19 9.49 -9.43 13.15
N ALA A 20 10.44 -10.27 13.56
CA ALA A 20 10.33 -11.09 14.77
C ALA A 20 10.21 -10.24 16.04
N ALA A 21 11.01 -9.18 16.15
CA ALA A 21 10.87 -8.23 17.25
C ALA A 21 9.48 -7.55 17.25
N LEU A 22 9.00 -7.12 16.08
CA LEU A 22 7.66 -6.53 15.94
C LEU A 22 6.54 -7.51 16.31
N ASP A 23 6.69 -8.78 15.96
CA ASP A 23 5.76 -9.86 16.30
C ASP A 23 5.86 -10.31 17.77
N GLY A 24 6.78 -9.73 18.55
CA GLY A 24 7.04 -10.13 19.95
C GLY A 24 7.66 -11.52 20.09
N ARG A 25 8.38 -12.01 19.07
CA ARG A 25 9.11 -13.28 19.07
C ARG A 25 10.51 -13.12 19.69
N GLU A 26 10.93 -14.09 20.50
CA GLU A 26 12.24 -14.09 21.17
C GLU A 26 13.37 -14.57 20.24
N ALA A 27 13.86 -13.66 19.38
CA ALA A 27 14.83 -13.98 18.33
C ALA A 27 16.32 -13.78 18.72
N SER A 28 16.62 -13.47 19.99
CA SER A 28 17.96 -13.02 20.43
C SER A 28 19.07 -14.06 20.17
N VAL A 29 18.79 -15.34 20.40
CA VAL A 29 19.74 -16.45 20.16
C VAL A 29 20.06 -16.59 18.67
N ILE A 30 19.05 -16.50 17.82
CA ILE A 30 19.20 -16.57 16.35
C ILE A 30 19.98 -15.35 15.85
N ALA A 31 19.66 -14.15 16.35
CA ALA A 31 20.38 -12.92 16.02
C ALA A 31 21.87 -13.01 16.38
N ALA A 32 22.20 -13.55 17.58
CA ALA A 32 23.57 -13.74 18.01
C ALA A 32 24.34 -14.72 17.10
N ARG A 33 23.71 -15.83 16.69
CA ARG A 33 24.29 -16.80 15.75
C ARG A 33 24.56 -16.18 14.37
N TRP A 34 23.61 -15.39 13.86
CA TRP A 34 23.78 -14.67 12.60
C TRP A 34 24.97 -13.71 12.65
N LYS A 35 25.04 -12.89 13.70
CA LYS A 35 26.14 -11.92 13.90
C LYS A 35 27.49 -12.62 14.05
N ALA A 36 27.56 -13.69 14.84
CA ALA A 36 28.79 -14.47 15.04
C ALA A 36 29.34 -15.09 13.74
N ALA A 37 28.46 -15.41 12.79
CA ALA A 37 28.84 -15.92 11.47
C ALA A 37 29.28 -14.83 10.46
N GLY A 38 29.29 -13.56 10.86
CA GLY A 38 29.59 -12.42 9.97
C GLY A 38 28.37 -11.93 9.18
N GLY A 39 27.16 -12.28 9.62
CA GLY A 39 25.91 -11.80 9.08
C GLY A 39 25.73 -10.29 9.26
N LYS A 40 25.13 -9.63 8.26
CA LYS A 40 24.85 -8.19 8.28
C LYS A 40 23.44 -7.90 8.79
N GLU A 41 23.23 -6.68 9.28
CA GLU A 41 21.89 -6.18 9.58
C GLU A 41 21.05 -6.00 8.31
N ALA A 42 19.74 -5.80 8.49
CA ALA A 42 18.83 -5.57 7.37
C ALA A 42 19.23 -4.29 6.61
N PRO A 43 19.39 -4.35 5.28
CA PRO A 43 19.66 -3.16 4.50
C PRO A 43 18.50 -2.16 4.62
N LEU A 44 18.83 -0.87 4.81
CA LEU A 44 17.84 0.18 5.07
C LEU A 44 17.09 0.64 3.80
N ARG A 45 17.75 0.63 2.64
CA ARG A 45 17.19 1.14 1.36
C ARG A 45 17.50 0.28 0.14
N ALA A 46 18.58 -0.51 0.17
CA ALA A 46 19.00 -1.34 -0.96
C ALA A 46 18.43 -2.75 -0.82
N GLY A 47 17.59 -3.18 -1.76
CA GLY A 47 16.95 -4.50 -1.68
C GLY A 47 17.87 -5.70 -1.94
N ALA A 48 19.13 -5.53 -2.34
CA ALA A 48 20.08 -6.64 -2.50
C ALA A 48 21.49 -6.22 -2.10
N SER A 49 22.25 -7.12 -1.48
CA SER A 49 23.68 -6.92 -1.28
C SER A 49 24.41 -6.78 -2.63
N PRO A 50 25.47 -5.94 -2.71
CA PRO A 50 26.21 -5.72 -3.96
C PRO A 50 26.95 -6.99 -4.42
N GLU A 51 27.43 -7.78 -3.46
CA GLU A 51 28.19 -8.99 -3.71
C GLU A 51 27.55 -10.21 -3.01
N PRO A 52 27.61 -11.41 -3.62
CA PRO A 52 27.18 -12.64 -2.96
C PRO A 52 28.02 -12.96 -1.72
N PRO A 53 27.42 -13.45 -0.62
CA PRO A 53 28.17 -13.92 0.54
C PRO A 53 28.80 -15.31 0.27
N SER A 54 29.53 -15.83 1.25
CA SER A 54 29.99 -17.22 1.22
C SER A 54 28.80 -18.20 1.14
N ARG A 55 29.02 -19.36 0.52
CA ARG A 55 28.01 -20.44 0.46
C ARG A 55 27.54 -20.85 1.85
N TYR A 56 28.45 -20.87 2.82
CA TYR A 56 28.16 -21.14 4.22
C TYR A 56 27.16 -20.14 4.80
N LEU A 57 27.43 -18.84 4.67
CA LEU A 57 26.57 -17.80 5.24
C LEU A 57 25.18 -17.80 4.61
N ARG A 58 25.10 -18.05 3.29
CA ARG A 58 23.82 -18.18 2.58
C ARG A 58 23.01 -19.39 3.04
N GLN A 59 23.65 -20.52 3.33
CA GLN A 59 22.95 -21.69 3.86
C GLN A 59 22.48 -21.43 5.29
N LEU A 60 23.35 -20.90 6.15
CA LEU A 60 22.98 -20.51 7.50
C LEU A 60 21.78 -19.55 7.52
N ALA A 61 21.74 -18.57 6.61
CA ALA A 61 20.61 -17.65 6.53
C ALA A 61 19.27 -18.36 6.26
N LYS A 62 19.26 -19.39 5.40
CA LYS A 62 18.06 -20.19 5.13
C LYS A 62 17.61 -20.96 6.38
N ASP A 63 18.55 -21.59 7.07
CA ASP A 63 18.27 -22.40 8.25
C ASP A 63 17.73 -21.51 9.39
N LEU A 64 18.34 -20.33 9.60
CA LEU A 64 17.89 -19.37 10.61
C LEU A 64 16.53 -18.73 10.26
N LEU A 65 16.22 -18.52 8.98
CA LEU A 65 14.89 -18.06 8.56
C LEU A 65 13.79 -19.07 8.89
N ASP A 66 14.08 -20.36 8.73
CA ASP A 66 13.13 -21.43 9.07
C ASP A 66 12.98 -21.52 10.60
N GLU A 67 14.08 -21.46 11.35
CA GLU A 67 14.05 -21.43 12.82
C GLU A 67 13.28 -20.21 13.38
N LEU A 68 13.40 -19.04 12.76
CA LEU A 68 12.63 -17.85 13.12
C LEU A 68 11.12 -18.05 12.89
N ALA A 69 10.75 -18.76 11.84
CA ALA A 69 9.35 -19.01 11.51
C ALA A 69 8.67 -19.93 12.55
N ASP A 70 9.43 -20.76 13.25
CA ASP A 70 8.94 -21.67 14.29
C ASP A 70 8.82 -21.01 15.68
N LEU A 71 9.35 -19.79 15.86
CA LEU A 71 9.24 -19.07 17.13
C LEU A 71 7.79 -18.60 17.37
N PRO A 72 7.22 -18.82 18.58
CA PRO A 72 5.87 -18.40 18.89
C PRO A 72 5.77 -16.87 18.98
N SER A 73 4.72 -16.29 18.39
CA SER A 73 4.41 -14.87 18.51
C SER A 73 3.49 -14.61 19.70
N ARG A 74 3.83 -13.60 20.51
CA ARG A 74 2.97 -13.13 21.61
C ARG A 74 1.71 -12.40 21.13
N LEU A 75 1.63 -12.10 19.84
CA LEU A 75 0.52 -11.37 19.25
C LEU A 75 -0.46 -12.28 18.51
N GLU A 76 -0.19 -13.58 18.37
CA GLU A 76 -0.98 -14.48 17.53
C GLU A 76 -2.47 -14.52 17.89
N ASP A 77 -2.81 -14.44 19.18
CA ASP A 77 -4.19 -14.44 19.66
C ASP A 77 -4.88 -13.07 19.51
N HIS A 78 -4.11 -11.99 19.46
CA HIS A 78 -4.63 -10.61 19.33
C HIS A 78 -4.61 -10.11 17.88
N GLU A 79 -3.75 -10.68 17.05
CA GLU A 79 -3.55 -10.32 15.65
C GLU A 79 -3.59 -11.57 14.74
N PRO A 80 -4.69 -12.34 14.76
CA PRO A 80 -4.84 -13.53 13.93
C PRO A 80 -5.01 -13.18 12.44
N THR A 81 -4.40 -13.95 11.54
CA THR A 81 -4.66 -13.79 10.09
C THR A 81 -5.93 -14.51 9.62
N ASP A 82 -6.40 -15.50 10.36
CA ASP A 82 -7.60 -16.26 10.01
C ASP A 82 -8.86 -15.38 10.11
N LEU A 83 -9.66 -15.32 9.04
CA LEU A 83 -10.83 -14.44 8.96
C LEU A 83 -11.87 -14.73 10.04
N ALA A 84 -12.11 -16.00 10.38
CA ALA A 84 -13.08 -16.34 11.42
C ALA A 84 -12.61 -15.88 12.80
N LYS A 85 -11.31 -16.01 13.10
CA LYS A 85 -10.70 -15.43 14.31
C LYS A 85 -10.80 -13.91 14.32
N ILE A 86 -10.49 -13.24 13.21
CA ILE A 86 -10.60 -11.76 13.08
C ILE A 86 -12.03 -11.32 13.41
N ARG A 87 -13.04 -11.90 12.75
CA ARG A 87 -14.45 -11.54 12.97
C ARG A 87 -14.89 -11.71 14.41
N ARG A 88 -14.40 -12.75 15.11
CA ARG A 88 -14.69 -12.92 16.55
C ARG A 88 -14.08 -11.82 17.44
N LEU A 89 -12.98 -11.20 17.02
CA LEU A 89 -12.35 -10.09 17.73
C LEU A 89 -12.97 -8.72 17.38
N CYS A 90 -13.80 -8.65 16.33
CA CYS A 90 -14.45 -7.42 15.85
C CYS A 90 -15.93 -7.41 16.29
N PRO A 91 -16.27 -6.83 17.47
CA PRO A 91 -17.65 -6.83 17.96
C PRO A 91 -18.61 -6.04 17.07
N ASP A 92 -18.10 -4.99 16.42
CA ASP A 92 -18.87 -4.07 15.57
C ASP A 92 -18.74 -4.43 14.07
N TRP A 93 -18.40 -5.69 13.75
CA TRP A 93 -18.31 -6.14 12.38
C TRP A 93 -19.61 -5.81 11.62
N PRO A 94 -19.57 -5.12 10.47
CA PRO A 94 -20.78 -4.64 9.82
C PRO A 94 -21.73 -5.80 9.47
N SER A 95 -23.02 -5.62 9.74
CA SER A 95 -24.05 -6.48 9.17
C SER A 95 -24.12 -6.27 7.66
N GLY A 96 -24.51 -7.31 6.91
CA GLY A 96 -24.55 -7.27 5.44
C GLY A 96 -25.34 -6.07 4.88
N ALA A 97 -25.07 -5.75 3.60
CA ALA A 97 -25.48 -4.50 2.95
C ALA A 97 -26.96 -4.15 3.10
N ASP A 98 -27.24 -2.87 3.33
CA ASP A 98 -28.51 -2.26 2.93
C ASP A 98 -28.58 -2.19 1.39
N ALA A 99 -29.79 -2.17 0.81
CA ALA A 99 -29.94 -2.03 -0.63
C ALA A 99 -29.37 -0.68 -1.11
N VAL A 100 -28.16 -0.69 -1.69
CA VAL A 100 -27.52 0.52 -2.21
C VAL A 100 -27.97 0.77 -3.64
N PRO A 101 -28.36 2.02 -3.99
CA PRO A 101 -28.59 2.40 -5.38
C PRO A 101 -27.36 2.15 -6.25
N LEU A 102 -27.59 1.88 -7.54
CA LEU A 102 -26.52 1.67 -8.51
C LEU A 102 -25.54 2.86 -8.53
N VAL A 103 -24.26 2.58 -8.27
CA VAL A 103 -23.21 3.61 -8.25
C VAL A 103 -22.98 4.15 -9.67
N PRO A 104 -23.01 5.48 -9.88
CA PRO A 104 -22.70 6.08 -11.17
C PRO A 104 -21.26 5.81 -11.62
N CYS A 105 -21.06 5.63 -12.93
CA CYS A 105 -19.73 5.42 -13.51
C CYS A 105 -18.75 6.56 -13.17
N SER A 106 -19.24 7.80 -13.12
CA SER A 106 -18.46 8.99 -12.78
C SER A 106 -17.79 8.92 -11.40
N ARG A 107 -18.37 8.19 -10.43
CA ARG A 107 -17.72 8.00 -9.12
C ARG A 107 -16.48 7.12 -9.24
N PHE A 108 -16.57 6.03 -10.02
CA PHE A 108 -15.43 5.16 -10.27
C PHE A 108 -14.36 5.87 -11.09
N GLU A 109 -14.74 6.71 -12.05
CA GLU A 109 -13.78 7.52 -12.82
C GLU A 109 -13.05 8.52 -11.92
N ALA A 110 -13.77 9.20 -11.02
CA ALA A 110 -13.16 10.09 -10.04
C ALA A 110 -12.21 9.34 -9.09
N ALA A 111 -12.53 8.11 -8.71
CA ALA A 111 -11.66 7.26 -7.88
C ALA A 111 -10.38 6.83 -8.61
N TRP A 112 -10.52 6.37 -9.86
CA TRP A 112 -9.38 5.99 -10.71
C TRP A 112 -8.45 7.16 -10.99
N LEU A 113 -9.01 8.31 -11.37
CA LEU A 113 -8.26 9.55 -11.56
C LEU A 113 -7.61 10.00 -10.26
N GLY A 114 -8.34 9.97 -9.14
CA GLY A 114 -7.80 10.33 -7.84
C GLY A 114 -6.62 9.46 -7.43
N ARG A 115 -6.75 8.14 -7.62
CA ARG A 115 -5.66 7.17 -7.41
C ARG A 115 -4.44 7.48 -8.28
N ALA A 116 -4.65 7.71 -9.58
CA ALA A 116 -3.57 8.03 -10.51
C ALA A 116 -2.86 9.34 -10.16
N VAL A 117 -3.61 10.41 -9.85
CA VAL A 117 -3.08 11.71 -9.43
C VAL A 117 -2.22 11.56 -8.18
N GLY A 118 -2.74 10.89 -7.14
CA GLY A 118 -2.04 10.72 -5.88
C GLY A 118 -0.76 9.90 -6.02
N CYS A 119 -0.83 8.79 -6.77
CA CYS A 119 0.35 8.00 -7.13
C CYS A 119 1.39 8.87 -7.86
N LEU A 120 0.98 9.55 -8.94
CA LEU A 120 1.87 10.37 -9.76
C LEU A 120 2.55 11.48 -8.97
N LEU A 121 1.82 12.13 -8.05
CA LEU A 121 2.38 13.17 -7.18
C LEU A 121 3.48 12.62 -6.26
N GLY A 122 3.33 11.40 -5.74
CA GLY A 122 4.30 10.78 -4.84
C GLY A 122 5.52 10.15 -5.54
N LYS A 123 5.40 9.71 -6.80
CA LYS A 123 6.46 8.99 -7.53
C LYS A 123 7.84 9.67 -7.55
N PRO A 124 7.97 11.00 -7.76
CA PRO A 124 9.30 11.64 -7.84
C PRO A 124 10.08 11.61 -6.52
N VAL A 125 9.36 11.55 -5.41
CA VAL A 125 9.89 11.67 -4.04
C VAL A 125 9.83 10.37 -3.24
N GLU A 126 9.36 9.28 -3.86
CA GLU A 126 9.41 7.93 -3.32
C GLU A 126 10.84 7.57 -2.90
N LYS A 127 10.99 6.98 -1.71
CA LYS A 127 12.27 6.61 -1.03
C LYS A 127 13.08 7.78 -0.46
N LEU A 128 12.65 9.02 -0.64
CA LEU A 128 13.35 10.16 -0.05
C LEU A 128 13.03 10.30 1.46
N PRO A 129 14.01 10.76 2.27
CA PRO A 129 13.74 11.19 3.64
C PRO A 129 12.72 12.34 3.70
N LEU A 130 12.03 12.48 4.82
CA LEU A 130 11.02 13.54 5.01
C LEU A 130 11.60 14.94 4.79
N GLU A 131 12.79 15.22 5.32
CA GLU A 131 13.47 16.50 5.15
C GLU A 131 13.76 16.82 3.68
N ALA A 132 14.13 15.81 2.89
CA ALA A 132 14.39 15.99 1.47
C ALA A 132 13.12 16.38 0.70
N ILE A 133 11.97 15.79 1.04
CA ILE A 133 10.67 16.12 0.44
C ILE A 133 10.31 17.58 0.73
N ARG A 134 10.46 17.99 1.99
CA ARG A 134 10.21 19.37 2.45
C ARG A 134 11.12 20.36 1.73
N ASP A 135 12.41 20.09 1.67
CA ASP A 135 13.40 20.98 1.06
C ASP A 135 13.18 21.12 -0.45
N LEU A 136 12.93 20.01 -1.16
CA LEU A 136 12.62 20.04 -2.59
C LEU A 136 11.35 20.85 -2.88
N ALA A 137 10.28 20.63 -2.12
CA ALA A 137 9.03 21.38 -2.28
C ALA A 137 9.19 22.87 -1.95
N ARG A 138 9.86 23.22 -0.83
CA ARG A 138 10.12 24.61 -0.43
C ARG A 138 10.98 25.35 -1.45
N SER A 139 11.98 24.68 -2.02
CA SER A 139 12.89 25.30 -3.00
C SER A 139 12.20 25.81 -4.26
N THR A 140 11.00 25.29 -4.56
CA THR A 140 10.17 25.68 -5.71
C THR A 140 8.92 26.47 -5.31
N GLY A 141 8.77 26.84 -4.03
CA GLY A 141 7.58 27.52 -3.52
C GLY A 141 6.33 26.63 -3.46
N ASN A 142 6.48 25.30 -3.55
CA ASN A 142 5.40 24.32 -3.51
C ASN A 142 5.26 23.68 -2.11
N TRP A 143 5.50 24.43 -1.03
CA TRP A 143 5.24 23.97 0.35
C TRP A 143 4.32 24.96 1.07
N PRO A 144 3.13 24.54 1.54
CA PRO A 144 2.55 23.20 1.40
C PRO A 144 2.28 22.81 -0.07
N LEU A 145 2.29 21.50 -0.35
CA LEU A 145 2.09 20.99 -1.73
C LEU A 145 0.73 21.44 -2.28
N ASN A 146 0.73 21.90 -3.54
CA ASN A 146 -0.49 22.24 -4.27
C ASN A 146 -0.40 21.96 -5.79
N THR A 147 0.75 21.50 -6.27
CA THR A 147 0.98 21.06 -7.65
C THR A 147 2.02 19.93 -7.70
N TYR A 148 2.22 19.32 -8.87
CA TYR A 148 3.25 18.30 -9.10
C TYR A 148 4.67 18.85 -8.87
N PHE A 149 5.58 17.98 -8.39
CA PHE A 149 7.00 18.31 -8.27
C PHE A 149 7.62 18.65 -9.63
N THR A 150 8.54 19.62 -9.67
CA THR A 150 9.27 20.01 -10.88
C THR A 150 10.77 20.05 -10.60
N ALA A 151 11.60 19.75 -11.60
CA ALA A 151 13.04 19.99 -11.50
C ALA A 151 13.40 21.45 -11.84
N ARG A 152 12.49 22.22 -12.45
CA ARG A 152 12.74 23.60 -12.83
C ARG A 152 12.87 24.49 -11.59
N GLY A 153 13.98 25.22 -11.51
CA GLY A 153 14.24 26.15 -10.40
C GLY A 153 14.80 25.50 -9.13
N VAL A 154 14.99 24.17 -9.11
CA VAL A 154 15.59 23.50 -7.95
C VAL A 154 17.11 23.76 -7.92
N PRO A 155 17.68 24.20 -6.79
CA PRO A 155 19.12 24.41 -6.64
C PRO A 155 19.95 23.14 -6.94
N SER A 156 21.07 23.32 -7.65
CA SER A 156 21.90 22.19 -8.12
C SER A 156 22.60 21.40 -7.00
N ASP A 157 22.88 22.06 -5.88
CA ASP A 157 23.40 21.48 -4.64
C ASP A 157 22.33 20.63 -3.95
N LEU A 158 21.08 21.09 -3.93
CA LEU A 158 19.95 20.32 -3.40
C LEU A 158 19.70 19.05 -4.21
N LEU A 159 19.73 19.12 -5.55
CA LEU A 159 19.62 17.94 -6.42
C LEU A 159 20.77 16.95 -6.27
N ARG A 160 21.94 17.42 -5.81
CA ARG A 160 23.09 16.54 -5.52
C ARG A 160 22.92 15.82 -4.20
N ALA A 161 22.36 16.49 -3.19
CA ALA A 161 22.04 15.90 -1.89
C ALA A 161 20.85 14.92 -1.99
N HIS A 162 19.82 15.32 -2.74
CA HIS A 162 18.56 14.61 -2.87
C HIS A 162 18.19 14.45 -4.35
N PRO A 163 18.88 13.56 -5.09
CA PRO A 163 18.58 13.34 -6.50
C PRO A 163 17.18 12.76 -6.65
N TRP A 164 16.46 13.21 -7.68
CA TRP A 164 15.18 12.63 -8.05
C TRP A 164 15.28 11.12 -8.27
N ASN A 165 14.18 10.42 -7.97
CA ASN A 165 14.10 8.98 -8.21
C ASN A 165 14.33 8.67 -9.70
N ARG A 166 15.39 7.92 -9.99
CA ARG A 166 15.85 7.67 -11.37
C ARG A 166 14.83 6.96 -12.25
N ARG A 167 13.89 6.21 -11.65
CA ARG A 167 12.86 5.47 -12.39
C ARG A 167 11.68 6.35 -12.76
N SER A 168 11.31 7.30 -11.91
CA SER A 168 10.13 8.14 -12.09
C SER A 168 10.43 9.54 -12.61
N ALA A 169 11.62 10.11 -12.35
CA ALA A 169 11.98 11.45 -12.80
C ALA A 169 11.77 11.71 -14.30
N PRO A 170 12.08 10.76 -15.21
CA PRO A 170 11.86 10.96 -16.65
C PRO A 170 10.40 11.10 -17.08
N THR A 171 9.43 10.71 -16.23
CA THR A 171 8.00 10.64 -16.59
C THR A 171 7.06 11.31 -15.60
N SER A 172 7.50 11.60 -14.38
CA SER A 172 6.63 11.96 -13.25
C SER A 172 6.86 13.37 -12.68
N LEU A 173 7.82 14.13 -13.23
CA LEU A 173 7.99 15.55 -12.92
C LEU A 173 7.05 16.39 -13.79
N ALA A 174 6.56 17.52 -13.29
CA ALA A 174 5.54 18.35 -13.93
C ALA A 174 5.80 18.64 -15.41
N GLU A 175 7.06 18.90 -15.79
CA GLU A 175 7.47 19.17 -17.17
C GLU A 175 7.54 17.94 -18.09
N ASN A 176 7.49 16.73 -17.52
CA ASN A 176 7.68 15.45 -18.19
C ASN A 176 6.40 14.59 -18.21
N ILE A 177 5.37 14.96 -17.44
CA ILE A 177 4.13 14.19 -17.37
C ILE A 177 3.45 14.18 -18.75
N ASP A 178 3.21 12.97 -19.24
CA ASP A 178 2.48 12.70 -20.49
C ASP A 178 1.66 11.43 -20.32
N GLY A 179 0.56 11.52 -19.57
CA GLY A 179 -0.18 10.36 -19.10
C GLY A 179 0.26 9.86 -17.73
N MET A 180 -0.43 8.85 -17.22
CA MET A 180 -0.02 8.13 -16.02
C MET A 180 1.04 7.07 -16.39
N PRO A 181 2.31 7.24 -15.97
CA PRO A 181 3.32 6.20 -16.16
C PRO A 181 3.02 4.95 -15.33
N GLU A 182 3.56 3.81 -15.78
CA GLU A 182 3.40 2.53 -15.10
C GLU A 182 3.82 2.60 -13.63
N ASP A 183 2.99 2.00 -12.77
CA ASP A 183 3.24 1.81 -11.35
C ASP A 183 2.49 0.55 -10.84
N ASP A 184 3.04 -0.15 -9.85
CA ASP A 184 2.36 -1.27 -9.23
C ASP A 184 1.09 -0.86 -8.46
N ASP A 185 1.04 0.38 -7.96
CA ASP A 185 -0.19 0.97 -7.43
C ASP A 185 -1.33 0.99 -8.45
N LEU A 186 -1.05 1.01 -9.75
CA LEU A 186 -2.09 0.99 -10.79
C LEU A 186 -2.26 -0.41 -11.40
N ASN A 187 -1.19 -1.20 -11.45
CA ASN A 187 -1.25 -2.56 -11.98
C ASN A 187 -2.10 -3.49 -11.11
N TYR A 188 -2.01 -3.43 -9.78
CA TYR A 188 -2.79 -4.34 -8.93
C TYR A 188 -4.31 -4.11 -9.01
N PRO A 189 -4.83 -2.87 -9.03
CA PRO A 189 -6.23 -2.63 -9.35
C PRO A 189 -6.66 -3.22 -10.70
N LEU A 190 -5.83 -3.14 -11.75
CA LEU A 190 -6.15 -3.78 -13.05
C LEU A 190 -6.22 -5.31 -12.93
N LEU A 191 -5.26 -5.92 -12.24
CA LEU A 191 -5.28 -7.34 -11.95
C LEU A 191 -6.53 -7.74 -11.16
N ASN A 192 -6.94 -6.93 -10.19
CA ASN A 192 -8.14 -7.22 -9.41
C ASN A 192 -9.43 -7.07 -10.21
N LEU A 193 -9.49 -6.19 -11.21
CA LEU A 193 -10.58 -6.18 -12.19
C LEU A 193 -10.59 -7.47 -13.03
N LEU A 194 -9.43 -7.88 -13.55
CA LEU A 194 -9.30 -9.14 -14.29
C LEU A 194 -9.68 -10.36 -13.44
N LEU A 195 -9.31 -10.37 -12.15
CA LEU A 195 -9.66 -11.40 -11.20
C LEU A 195 -11.17 -11.56 -11.08
N LEU A 196 -11.89 -10.45 -10.87
CA LEU A 196 -13.35 -10.46 -10.78
C LEU A 196 -14.00 -10.86 -12.10
N GLN A 197 -13.47 -10.41 -13.24
CA GLN A 197 -13.96 -10.80 -14.56
C GLN A 197 -13.88 -12.32 -14.78
N ARG A 198 -12.75 -12.93 -14.43
CA ARG A 198 -12.46 -14.37 -14.66
C ARG A 198 -13.09 -15.28 -13.62
N HIS A 199 -13.08 -14.90 -12.34
CA HIS A 199 -13.43 -15.78 -11.22
C HIS A 199 -14.65 -15.31 -10.41
N GLY A 200 -15.19 -14.13 -10.68
CA GLY A 200 -16.30 -13.55 -9.94
C GLY A 200 -15.91 -13.11 -8.52
N ARG A 201 -16.91 -12.73 -7.71
CA ARG A 201 -16.71 -12.15 -6.37
C ARG A 201 -16.25 -13.17 -5.33
N ASP A 202 -16.50 -14.45 -5.59
CA ASP A 202 -16.20 -15.60 -4.72
C ASP A 202 -14.83 -16.24 -5.01
N PHE A 203 -13.94 -15.55 -5.73
CA PHE A 203 -12.58 -16.02 -6.00
C PHE A 203 -11.86 -16.45 -4.71
N THR A 204 -10.96 -17.41 -4.86
CA THR A 204 -10.10 -17.94 -3.79
C THR A 204 -8.69 -17.34 -3.86
N PRO A 205 -7.89 -17.40 -2.79
CA PRO A 205 -6.47 -17.03 -2.86
C PRO A 205 -5.68 -17.80 -3.93
N THR A 206 -6.11 -19.00 -4.28
CA THR A 206 -5.51 -19.80 -5.37
C THR A 206 -5.82 -19.21 -6.75
N ASP A 207 -7.01 -18.64 -6.96
CA ASP A 207 -7.35 -17.94 -8.20
C ASP A 207 -6.48 -16.69 -8.39
N VAL A 208 -6.23 -15.95 -7.30
CA VAL A 208 -5.29 -14.81 -7.29
C VAL A 208 -3.90 -15.25 -7.70
N ALA A 209 -3.42 -16.37 -7.14
CA ALA A 209 -2.11 -16.95 -7.48
C ALA A 209 -2.03 -17.36 -8.95
N GLY A 210 -3.07 -18.00 -9.48
CA GLY A 210 -3.15 -18.38 -10.89
C GLY A 210 -3.09 -17.15 -11.80
N LEU A 211 -3.92 -16.14 -11.52
CA LEU A 211 -3.93 -14.89 -12.27
C LEU A 211 -2.55 -14.21 -12.27
N TRP A 212 -1.84 -14.17 -11.15
CA TRP A 212 -0.50 -13.59 -11.08
C TRP A 212 0.49 -14.33 -11.97
N LEU A 213 0.43 -15.67 -12.01
CA LEU A 213 1.30 -16.47 -12.86
C LEU A 213 1.02 -16.26 -14.35
N ASP A 214 -0.24 -15.97 -14.70
CA ASP A 214 -0.67 -15.73 -16.08
C ASP A 214 -0.35 -14.29 -16.54
N GLU A 215 -0.58 -13.29 -15.68
CA GLU A 215 -0.69 -11.88 -16.10
C GLU A 215 0.37 -10.94 -15.49
N LEU A 216 1.00 -11.29 -14.37
CA LEU A 216 1.91 -10.40 -13.64
C LEU A 216 3.37 -10.80 -13.86
N PRO A 217 4.16 -10.04 -14.62
CA PRO A 217 5.58 -10.37 -14.79
C PRO A 217 6.31 -10.37 -13.44
N ALA A 218 7.00 -11.47 -13.11
CA ALA A 218 7.72 -11.61 -11.82
C ALA A 218 8.65 -10.43 -11.48
N GLY A 219 9.22 -9.76 -12.49
CA GLY A 219 10.07 -8.57 -12.29
C GLY A 219 9.34 -7.33 -11.74
N ARG A 220 8.01 -7.31 -11.82
CA ARG A 220 7.11 -6.20 -11.45
C ARG A 220 6.49 -6.32 -10.05
N THR A 221 6.79 -7.39 -9.32
CA THR A 221 6.42 -7.52 -7.90
C THR A 221 7.52 -6.95 -7.02
N PHE A 222 7.22 -6.47 -5.80
CA PHE A 222 8.24 -6.00 -4.85
C PHE A 222 8.06 -6.67 -3.50
N THR A 223 9.07 -6.60 -2.63
CA THR A 223 8.98 -7.01 -1.21
C THR A 223 8.21 -8.32 -0.95
N ALA A 224 7.07 -8.28 -0.23
CA ALA A 224 6.24 -9.42 0.14
C ALA A 224 5.70 -10.16 -1.07
N GLU A 225 5.23 -9.43 -2.07
CA GLU A 225 4.72 -9.95 -3.33
C GLU A 225 5.80 -10.69 -4.10
N ARG A 226 7.01 -10.13 -4.13
CA ARG A 226 8.14 -10.78 -4.80
C ARG A 226 8.53 -12.10 -4.13
N ILE A 227 8.49 -12.14 -2.79
CA ILE A 227 8.72 -13.38 -2.05
C ILE A 227 7.60 -14.39 -2.30
N ALA A 228 6.34 -13.95 -2.25
CA ALA A 228 5.20 -14.82 -2.49
C ALA A 228 5.20 -15.38 -3.92
N TYR A 229 5.52 -14.56 -4.93
CA TYR A 229 5.67 -14.99 -6.32
C TYR A 229 6.81 -16.01 -6.45
N ARG A 230 7.98 -15.76 -5.84
CA ARG A 230 9.06 -16.77 -5.76
C ARG A 230 8.55 -18.07 -5.14
N ASN A 231 7.77 -17.98 -4.06
CA ASN A 231 7.24 -19.14 -3.36
C ASN A 231 6.23 -19.92 -4.22
N LEU A 232 5.40 -19.25 -5.03
CA LEU A 232 4.53 -19.88 -6.03
C LEU A 232 5.36 -20.67 -7.05
N LEU A 233 6.43 -20.08 -7.58
CA LEU A 233 7.34 -20.75 -8.52
C LEU A 233 8.11 -21.94 -7.90
N LEU A 234 8.17 -22.02 -6.57
CA LEU A 234 8.71 -23.17 -5.83
C LEU A 234 7.63 -24.23 -5.52
N GLY A 235 6.40 -24.05 -5.98
CA GLY A 235 5.28 -24.98 -5.78
C GLY A 235 4.57 -24.86 -4.44
N LEU A 236 4.75 -23.75 -3.71
CA LEU A 236 3.99 -23.48 -2.49
C LEU A 236 2.63 -22.86 -2.83
N ASN A 237 1.59 -23.29 -2.13
CA ASN A 237 0.25 -22.74 -2.27
C ASN A 237 -0.09 -21.72 -1.16
N PRO A 238 -1.00 -20.77 -1.42
CA PRO A 238 -1.58 -19.93 -0.37
C PRO A 238 -2.22 -20.78 0.74
N PRO A 239 -2.18 -20.34 2.01
CA PRO A 239 -1.53 -19.13 2.51
C PRO A 239 -0.03 -19.29 2.84
N ARG A 240 0.59 -20.45 2.53
CA ARG A 240 2.01 -20.70 2.86
C ARG A 240 2.96 -19.77 2.09
N THR A 241 2.56 -19.32 0.91
CA THR A 241 3.26 -18.33 0.08
C THR A 241 3.55 -17.04 0.85
N ALA A 242 2.62 -16.58 1.68
CA ALA A 242 2.75 -15.38 2.49
C ALA A 242 3.73 -15.53 3.67
N ARG A 243 3.97 -16.75 4.15
CA ARG A 243 4.74 -17.02 5.38
C ARG A 243 6.13 -17.58 5.13
N HIS A 244 6.31 -18.39 4.08
CA HIS A 244 7.56 -19.08 3.85
C HIS A 244 8.69 -18.09 3.51
N ARG A 245 9.58 -17.86 4.48
CA ARG A 245 10.74 -16.95 4.35
C ARG A 245 10.35 -15.58 3.78
N ASN A 246 9.25 -15.03 4.27
CA ASN A 246 8.73 -13.73 3.87
C ASN A 246 8.72 -12.76 5.06
N PRO A 247 9.78 -11.95 5.22
CA PRO A 247 9.85 -10.97 6.29
C PRO A 247 9.00 -9.72 6.06
N PHE A 248 8.43 -9.57 4.87
CA PHE A 248 7.74 -8.34 4.44
C PHE A 248 6.21 -8.46 4.57
N ARG A 249 5.71 -9.55 5.15
CA ARG A 249 4.28 -9.90 5.22
C ARG A 249 3.37 -8.91 5.97
N GLU A 250 3.91 -7.90 6.64
CA GLU A 250 3.17 -6.78 7.25
C GLU A 250 3.49 -5.41 6.60
N TRP A 251 4.11 -5.43 5.41
CA TRP A 251 4.37 -4.22 4.63
C TRP A 251 3.13 -3.81 3.82
N ILE A 252 3.18 -2.61 3.23
CA ILE A 252 2.01 -1.92 2.66
C ILE A 252 1.42 -2.59 1.40
N GLY A 253 2.13 -3.50 0.76
CA GLY A 253 1.77 -3.96 -0.58
C GLY A 253 0.40 -4.67 -0.70
N ALA A 254 -0.18 -5.20 0.38
CA ALA A 254 -1.60 -5.63 0.36
C ALA A 254 -2.60 -4.45 0.36
N LEU A 255 -2.29 -3.34 1.02
CA LEU A 255 -3.15 -2.15 1.09
C LEU A 255 -3.39 -1.55 -0.29
N ILE A 256 -2.36 -1.50 -1.15
CA ILE A 256 -2.47 -0.90 -2.49
C ILE A 256 -3.31 -1.72 -3.48
N ARG A 257 -3.74 -2.92 -3.09
CA ARG A 257 -4.60 -3.80 -3.88
C ARG A 257 -6.08 -3.68 -3.48
N ALA A 258 -6.37 -2.99 -2.38
CA ALA A 258 -7.67 -3.02 -1.72
C ALA A 258 -8.79 -2.27 -2.48
N ASP A 259 -8.44 -1.30 -3.32
CA ASP A 259 -9.37 -0.35 -3.92
C ASP A 259 -10.51 -0.99 -4.69
N VAL A 260 -10.21 -1.91 -5.61
CA VAL A 260 -11.22 -2.59 -6.43
C VAL A 260 -12.21 -3.37 -5.58
N HIS A 261 -11.75 -3.97 -4.47
CA HIS A 261 -12.63 -4.66 -3.54
C HIS A 261 -13.59 -3.69 -2.84
N GLY A 262 -13.14 -2.48 -2.51
CA GLY A 262 -14.01 -1.42 -2.01
C GLY A 262 -14.99 -0.92 -3.07
N TRP A 263 -14.51 -0.59 -4.27
CA TRP A 263 -15.31 -0.06 -5.37
C TRP A 263 -16.43 -1.03 -5.81
N THR A 264 -16.15 -2.33 -5.83
CA THR A 264 -17.11 -3.35 -6.28
C THR A 264 -18.04 -3.87 -5.17
N ASN A 265 -17.84 -3.44 -3.93
CA ASN A 265 -18.70 -3.75 -2.78
C ASN A 265 -19.27 -2.46 -2.15
N ALA A 266 -19.79 -1.57 -2.98
CA ALA A 266 -20.33 -0.28 -2.54
C ALA A 266 -21.40 -0.45 -1.44
N GLY A 267 -21.17 0.19 -0.28
CA GLY A 267 -22.00 0.09 0.92
C GLY A 267 -22.06 -1.28 1.57
N ASP A 268 -21.21 -2.23 1.15
CA ASP A 268 -20.98 -3.51 1.81
C ASP A 268 -19.53 -3.62 2.32
N PRO A 269 -19.18 -2.87 3.37
CA PRO A 269 -17.83 -2.88 3.93
C PRO A 269 -17.41 -4.27 4.44
N ALA A 270 -18.36 -5.10 4.88
CA ALA A 270 -18.09 -6.46 5.32
C ALA A 270 -17.63 -7.35 4.16
N SER A 271 -18.31 -7.31 3.01
CA SER A 271 -17.92 -8.08 1.83
C SER A 271 -16.64 -7.54 1.19
N ALA A 272 -16.45 -6.22 1.15
CA ALA A 272 -15.20 -5.60 0.73
C ALA A 272 -14.00 -6.11 1.54
N ALA A 273 -14.11 -6.09 2.88
CA ALA A 273 -13.06 -6.57 3.76
C ALA A 273 -12.78 -8.07 3.57
N GLN A 274 -13.81 -8.89 3.39
CA GLN A 274 -13.64 -10.33 3.14
C GLN A 274 -12.96 -10.62 1.79
N GLN A 275 -13.30 -9.86 0.75
CA GLN A 275 -12.71 -10.01 -0.56
C GLN A 275 -11.24 -9.56 -0.56
N ALA A 276 -10.93 -8.42 0.08
CA ALA A 276 -9.57 -7.96 0.29
C ALA A 276 -8.74 -8.93 1.15
N HIS A 277 -9.35 -9.60 2.15
CA HIS A 277 -8.67 -10.63 2.93
C HIS A 277 -8.23 -11.82 2.07
N ARG A 278 -9.10 -12.31 1.17
CA ARG A 278 -8.76 -13.41 0.26
C ARG A 278 -7.59 -13.05 -0.67
N ASP A 279 -7.59 -11.84 -1.23
CA ASP A 279 -6.48 -11.33 -2.04
C ASP A 279 -5.18 -11.12 -1.22
N ALA A 280 -5.30 -10.55 -0.03
CA ALA A 280 -4.16 -10.21 0.83
C ALA A 280 -3.41 -11.45 1.33
N THR A 281 -4.12 -12.53 1.67
CA THR A 281 -3.53 -13.75 2.25
C THR A 281 -2.65 -14.56 1.29
N LEU A 282 -2.62 -14.21 0.00
CA LEU A 282 -1.61 -14.70 -0.94
C LEU A 282 -0.20 -14.30 -0.51
N THR A 283 -0.02 -13.07 0.00
CA THR A 283 1.29 -12.44 0.19
C THR A 283 1.54 -11.92 1.60
N HIS A 284 0.50 -11.61 2.36
CA HIS A 284 0.57 -10.94 3.66
C HIS A 284 -0.08 -11.72 4.80
N THR A 285 0.22 -11.29 6.02
CA THR A 285 -0.41 -11.75 7.27
C THR A 285 -0.74 -10.57 8.17
N ALA A 286 -1.59 -10.79 9.18
CA ALA A 286 -1.85 -9.86 10.29
C ALA A 286 -1.97 -8.39 9.83
N ASN A 287 -1.11 -7.46 10.27
CA ASN A 287 -1.30 -6.03 9.99
C ASN A 287 -1.22 -5.65 8.50
N GLY A 288 -0.53 -6.44 7.66
CA GLY A 288 -0.59 -6.27 6.20
C GLY A 288 -1.96 -6.60 5.63
N VAL A 289 -2.58 -7.69 6.11
CA VAL A 289 -3.95 -8.08 5.75
C VAL A 289 -4.97 -7.08 6.32
N TYR A 290 -4.78 -6.63 7.56
CA TYR A 290 -5.67 -5.66 8.20
C TYR A 290 -5.68 -4.32 7.48
N ALA A 291 -4.52 -3.88 6.97
CA ALA A 291 -4.43 -2.65 6.19
C ALA A 291 -5.27 -2.73 4.91
N ALA A 292 -5.24 -3.86 4.20
CA ALA A 292 -6.09 -4.11 3.04
C ALA A 292 -7.59 -4.14 3.41
N MET A 293 -7.95 -4.84 4.48
CA MET A 293 -9.33 -4.93 4.96
C MET A 293 -9.89 -3.56 5.35
N PHE A 294 -9.13 -2.80 6.16
CA PHE A 294 -9.45 -1.45 6.59
C PHE A 294 -9.70 -0.53 5.39
N THR A 295 -8.78 -0.53 4.42
CA THR A 295 -8.87 0.31 3.23
C THR A 295 -10.05 -0.08 2.36
N ALA A 296 -10.27 -1.37 2.08
CA ALA A 296 -11.40 -1.83 1.28
C ALA A 296 -12.75 -1.44 1.91
N ALA A 297 -12.91 -1.62 3.23
CA ALA A 297 -14.12 -1.22 3.94
C ALA A 297 -14.32 0.30 3.95
N THR A 298 -13.26 1.08 4.14
CA THR A 298 -13.30 2.56 4.05
C THR A 298 -13.79 2.99 2.66
N ILE A 299 -13.23 2.39 1.60
CA ILE A 299 -13.58 2.68 0.22
C ILE A 299 -15.02 2.25 -0.10
N ALA A 300 -15.45 1.07 0.35
CA ALA A 300 -16.82 0.60 0.18
C ALA A 300 -17.86 1.59 0.72
N THR A 301 -17.61 2.14 1.91
CA THR A 301 -18.47 3.18 2.51
C THR A 301 -18.42 4.48 1.71
N ALA A 302 -17.22 4.96 1.35
CA ALA A 302 -17.04 6.18 0.55
C ALA A 302 -17.73 6.09 -0.82
N THR A 303 -17.74 4.90 -1.42
CA THR A 303 -18.32 4.63 -2.75
C THR A 303 -19.83 4.95 -2.80
N THR A 304 -20.53 4.84 -1.67
CA THR A 304 -21.96 5.21 -1.59
C THR A 304 -22.22 6.69 -1.84
N GLY A 305 -21.24 7.56 -1.54
CA GLY A 305 -21.41 9.01 -1.63
C GLY A 305 -22.33 9.64 -0.60
N THR A 306 -22.70 8.90 0.45
CA THR A 306 -23.66 9.34 1.48
C THR A 306 -23.00 9.62 2.84
N HIS A 307 -21.68 9.43 2.94
CA HIS A 307 -20.92 9.52 4.18
C HIS A 307 -19.77 10.51 4.06
N ASP A 308 -19.43 11.16 5.16
CA ASP A 308 -18.19 11.93 5.29
C ASP A 308 -16.97 11.01 5.45
N ILE A 309 -15.78 11.57 5.31
CA ILE A 309 -14.52 10.83 5.42
C ILE A 309 -14.37 10.16 6.80
N HIS A 310 -14.80 10.83 7.86
CA HIS A 310 -14.67 10.33 9.21
C HIS A 310 -15.53 9.09 9.47
N SER A 311 -16.70 9.02 8.87
CA SER A 311 -17.59 7.86 8.92
C SER A 311 -17.05 6.70 8.08
N CYS A 312 -16.42 7.00 6.94
CA CYS A 312 -15.73 5.99 6.14
C CYS A 312 -14.57 5.35 6.92
N LEU A 313 -13.67 6.16 7.50
CA LEU A 313 -12.54 5.67 8.30
C LEU A 313 -12.99 4.90 9.55
N ARG A 314 -14.05 5.37 10.21
CA ARG A 314 -14.65 4.66 11.35
C ARG A 314 -15.21 3.30 10.94
N THR A 315 -15.77 3.18 9.74
CA THR A 315 -16.24 1.89 9.20
C THR A 315 -15.06 0.96 8.90
N GLY A 316 -13.96 1.49 8.34
CA GLY A 316 -12.74 0.70 8.16
C GLY A 316 -12.21 0.11 9.47
N LEU A 317 -12.29 0.84 10.58
CA LEU A 317 -11.85 0.37 11.89
C LEU A 317 -12.69 -0.80 12.44
N THR A 318 -13.94 -1.00 11.99
CA THR A 318 -14.80 -2.06 12.53
C THR A 318 -14.49 -3.45 11.97
N VAL A 319 -13.75 -3.54 10.87
CA VAL A 319 -13.38 -4.81 10.21
C VAL A 319 -11.98 -5.32 10.59
N ILE A 320 -11.29 -4.66 11.51
CA ILE A 320 -9.98 -5.08 12.02
C ILE A 320 -10.02 -5.27 13.55
N PRO A 321 -9.18 -6.14 14.15
CA PRO A 321 -9.21 -6.34 15.59
C PRO A 321 -8.90 -5.03 16.33
N PRO A 322 -9.74 -4.57 17.27
CA PRO A 322 -9.61 -3.25 17.90
C PRO A 322 -8.33 -3.13 18.74
N ALA A 323 -7.81 -4.25 19.25
CA ALA A 323 -6.56 -4.31 20.01
C ALA A 323 -5.29 -4.41 19.13
N SER A 324 -5.42 -4.56 17.81
CA SER A 324 -4.27 -4.67 16.90
C SER A 324 -3.42 -3.40 16.88
N ARG A 325 -2.13 -3.56 16.57
CA ARG A 325 -1.19 -2.45 16.38
C ARG A 325 -1.67 -1.49 15.29
N LEU A 326 -2.20 -2.00 14.18
CA LEU A 326 -2.77 -1.16 13.11
C LEU A 326 -3.93 -0.30 13.63
N SER A 327 -4.93 -0.89 14.30
CA SER A 327 -6.06 -0.15 14.88
C SER A 327 -5.57 0.99 15.79
N ARG A 328 -4.63 0.68 16.69
CA ARG A 328 -4.05 1.67 17.61
C ARG A 328 -3.37 2.83 16.87
N ALA A 329 -2.62 2.53 15.81
CA ALA A 329 -1.93 3.53 15.01
C ALA A 329 -2.89 4.43 14.23
N VAL A 330 -3.94 3.87 13.63
CA VAL A 330 -4.98 4.64 12.93
C VAL A 330 -5.75 5.54 13.91
N HIS A 331 -6.15 5.01 15.08
CA HIS A 331 -6.78 5.82 16.13
C HIS A 331 -5.88 6.95 16.66
N HIS A 332 -4.58 6.70 16.78
CA HIS A 332 -3.59 7.71 17.15
C HIS A 332 -3.56 8.82 16.10
N ALA A 333 -3.38 8.46 14.84
CA ALA A 333 -3.25 9.40 13.72
C ALA A 333 -4.49 10.27 13.51
N ILE A 334 -5.70 9.67 13.57
CA ILE A 334 -6.97 10.41 13.48
C ILE A 334 -7.11 11.42 14.62
N ARG A 335 -6.74 11.02 15.85
CA ARG A 335 -6.84 11.91 17.01
C ARG A 335 -5.87 13.07 16.93
N LEU A 336 -4.64 12.81 16.47
CA LEU A 336 -3.60 13.80 16.27
C LEU A 336 -4.04 14.80 15.18
N ALA A 337 -4.46 14.31 14.01
CA ALA A 337 -4.95 15.13 12.90
C ALA A 337 -6.17 16.02 13.23
N ARG A 338 -6.97 15.67 14.24
CA ARG A 338 -8.12 16.47 14.69
C ARG A 338 -7.77 17.57 15.69
N ARG A 339 -6.61 17.48 16.34
CA ARG A 339 -6.22 18.34 17.46
C ARG A 339 -5.10 19.31 17.11
N THR A 340 -4.45 19.09 15.99
CA THR A 340 -3.28 19.84 15.53
C THR A 340 -3.65 20.54 14.23
N ASP A 341 -3.50 21.87 14.20
CA ASP A 341 -3.85 22.70 13.04
C ASP A 341 -2.80 22.62 11.91
N ASP A 342 -1.52 22.47 12.28
CA ASP A 342 -0.43 22.29 11.34
C ASP A 342 -0.17 20.81 11.06
N PHE A 343 -0.30 20.42 9.81
CA PHE A 343 -0.06 19.04 9.39
C PHE A 343 1.42 18.65 9.45
N ASP A 344 2.36 19.60 9.38
CA ASP A 344 3.78 19.30 9.53
C ASP A 344 4.06 18.73 10.94
N GLU A 345 3.40 19.28 11.97
CA GLU A 345 3.47 18.77 13.35
C GLU A 345 2.84 17.37 13.49
N VAL A 346 1.73 17.11 12.78
CA VAL A 346 1.11 15.78 12.72
C VAL A 346 2.09 14.76 12.14
N VAL A 347 2.77 15.11 11.05
CA VAL A 347 3.75 14.24 10.40
C VAL A 347 4.95 14.01 11.29
N ASP A 348 5.49 15.06 11.92
CA ASP A 348 6.67 14.96 12.78
C ASP A 348 6.42 14.01 13.98
N GLU A 349 5.25 14.08 14.61
CA GLU A 349 4.88 13.18 15.70
C GLU A 349 4.68 11.73 15.23
N LEU A 350 4.10 11.52 14.04
CA LEU A 350 3.99 10.18 13.45
C LEU A 350 5.36 9.58 13.15
N HIS A 351 6.30 10.36 12.60
CA HIS A 351 7.67 9.91 12.37
C HIS A 351 8.40 9.62 13.69
N ALA A 352 8.29 10.51 14.68
CA ALA A 352 8.85 10.29 16.02
C ALA A 352 8.32 9.01 16.69
N THR A 353 7.06 8.66 16.44
CA THR A 353 6.43 7.46 17.00
C THR A 353 6.87 6.17 16.30
N TYR A 354 6.97 6.18 14.95
CA TYR A 354 7.04 4.94 14.16
C TYR A 354 8.34 4.72 13.39
N ALA A 355 9.11 5.76 13.04
CA ALA A 355 10.23 5.64 12.10
C ALA A 355 11.39 4.78 12.63
N ASP A 356 11.62 4.77 13.95
CA ASP A 356 12.68 3.98 14.57
C ASP A 356 12.37 2.49 14.63
N THR A 357 11.08 2.13 14.62
CA THR A 357 10.61 0.75 14.84
C THR A 357 10.11 0.08 13.57
N HIS A 358 9.64 0.86 12.60
CA HIS A 358 9.02 0.35 11.38
C HIS A 358 9.81 0.77 10.15
N HIS A 359 9.86 -0.13 9.16
CA HIS A 359 10.40 0.22 7.85
C HIS A 359 9.48 1.24 7.15
N TRP A 360 10.03 2.09 6.28
CA TRP A 360 9.26 3.16 5.61
C TRP A 360 8.12 2.64 4.72
N VAL A 361 8.17 1.40 4.23
CA VAL A 361 7.04 0.74 3.52
C VAL A 361 6.18 -0.17 4.42
N HIS A 362 6.29 -0.08 5.74
CA HIS A 362 5.50 -0.92 6.64
C HIS A 362 4.02 -0.49 6.63
N ALA A 363 3.07 -1.42 6.70
CA ALA A 363 1.64 -1.09 6.57
C ALA A 363 1.13 -0.14 7.66
N ILE A 364 1.56 -0.36 8.91
CA ILE A 364 1.14 0.42 10.09
C ILE A 364 1.35 1.94 9.93
N PRO A 365 2.58 2.47 9.81
CA PRO A 365 2.81 3.92 9.71
C PRO A 365 2.15 4.54 8.47
N ASN A 366 2.18 3.83 7.34
CA ASN A 366 1.57 4.32 6.10
C ASN A 366 0.03 4.41 6.19
N THR A 367 -0.63 3.40 6.73
CA THR A 367 -2.09 3.44 6.95
C THR A 367 -2.48 4.54 7.94
N ALA A 368 -1.67 4.73 8.99
CA ALA A 368 -1.85 5.81 9.95
C ALA A 368 -1.72 7.20 9.27
N LEU A 369 -0.70 7.40 8.43
CA LEU A 369 -0.52 8.63 7.66
C LEU A 369 -1.67 8.89 6.70
N ILE A 370 -2.14 7.88 5.96
CA ILE A 370 -3.31 8.00 5.07
C ILE A 370 -4.53 8.46 5.87
N ALA A 371 -4.80 7.83 7.02
CA ALA A 371 -5.92 8.21 7.87
C ALA A 371 -5.79 9.64 8.44
N ALA A 372 -4.59 10.06 8.83
CA ALA A 372 -4.31 11.43 9.27
C ALA A 372 -4.50 12.45 8.15
N ALA A 373 -3.97 12.18 6.95
CA ALA A 373 -4.08 13.07 5.79
C ALA A 373 -5.54 13.27 5.39
N LEU A 374 -6.30 12.18 5.26
CA LEU A 374 -7.73 12.19 4.94
C LEU A 374 -8.56 12.91 6.02
N THR A 375 -8.21 12.69 7.30
CA THR A 375 -8.88 13.35 8.44
C THR A 375 -8.59 14.85 8.46
N HIS A 376 -7.34 15.27 8.30
CA HIS A 376 -6.93 16.67 8.37
C HIS A 376 -7.39 17.48 7.15
N ALA A 377 -7.54 16.83 6.00
CA ALA A 377 -8.12 17.45 4.81
C ALA A 377 -9.65 17.47 4.82
N ASP A 378 -10.31 16.83 5.80
CA ASP A 378 -11.76 16.61 5.86
C ASP A 378 -12.34 16.08 4.52
N GLY A 379 -11.60 15.18 3.87
CA GLY A 379 -11.97 14.61 2.58
C GLY A 379 -11.80 15.53 1.37
N ASP A 380 -11.26 16.74 1.52
CA ASP A 380 -10.87 17.58 0.39
C ASP A 380 -9.84 16.85 -0.49
N PHE A 381 -10.07 16.86 -1.80
CA PHE A 381 -9.25 16.09 -2.74
C PHE A 381 -7.80 16.55 -2.76
N THR A 382 -7.55 17.85 -2.96
CA THR A 382 -6.18 18.37 -3.07
C THR A 382 -5.47 18.24 -1.72
N GLY A 383 -6.14 18.61 -0.63
CA GLY A 383 -5.62 18.47 0.72
C GLY A 383 -5.23 17.03 1.03
N SER A 384 -6.06 16.04 0.68
CA SER A 384 -5.81 14.64 1.00
C SER A 384 -4.57 14.09 0.31
N ILE A 385 -4.44 14.27 -1.02
CA ILE A 385 -3.28 13.78 -1.77
C ILE A 385 -1.99 14.51 -1.39
N CYS A 386 -2.07 15.83 -1.18
CA CYS A 386 -0.91 16.64 -0.84
C CYS A 386 -0.40 16.29 0.56
N ARG A 387 -1.30 16.11 1.53
CA ARG A 387 -0.93 15.69 2.89
C ARG A 387 -0.36 14.28 2.93
N ALA A 388 -0.96 13.33 2.21
CA ALA A 388 -0.44 11.97 2.14
C ALA A 388 1.00 11.93 1.57
N VAL A 389 1.27 12.67 0.50
CA VAL A 389 2.61 12.74 -0.11
C VAL A 389 3.60 13.56 0.74
N SER A 390 3.17 14.69 1.29
CA SER A 390 3.99 15.52 2.20
C SER A 390 4.43 14.78 3.46
N GLY A 391 3.66 13.77 3.89
CA GLY A 391 4.00 12.96 5.05
C GLY A 391 5.17 11.98 4.85
N GLY A 392 5.66 11.83 3.62
CA GLY A 392 6.78 10.94 3.30
C GLY A 392 6.41 9.46 3.34
N TRP A 393 7.39 8.63 3.70
CA TRP A 393 7.29 7.16 3.62
C TRP A 393 7.00 6.68 2.19
N ASP A 394 6.00 5.83 1.99
CA ASP A 394 5.66 5.28 0.68
C ASP A 394 4.73 6.23 -0.08
N THR A 395 5.32 7.30 -0.60
CA THR A 395 4.59 8.51 -1.00
C THR A 395 3.60 8.30 -2.15
N ASP A 396 3.97 7.52 -3.16
CA ASP A 396 3.08 7.15 -4.27
C ASP A 396 1.93 6.28 -3.78
N SER A 397 2.19 5.21 -3.03
CA SER A 397 1.14 4.33 -2.49
C SER A 397 0.18 5.02 -1.52
N ASN A 398 0.70 5.88 -0.64
CA ASN A 398 -0.10 6.70 0.26
C ASN A 398 -0.94 7.71 -0.51
N GLY A 399 -0.34 8.40 -1.48
CA GLY A 399 -1.02 9.33 -2.36
C GLY A 399 -2.14 8.64 -3.15
N ALA A 400 -1.87 7.46 -3.72
CA ALA A 400 -2.80 6.68 -4.51
C ALA A 400 -4.05 6.31 -3.71
N THR A 401 -3.86 5.77 -2.50
CA THR A 401 -4.97 5.37 -1.64
C THR A 401 -5.77 6.57 -1.13
N ALA A 402 -5.10 7.64 -0.69
CA ALA A 402 -5.77 8.87 -0.28
C ALA A 402 -6.55 9.51 -1.43
N GLY A 403 -5.99 9.52 -2.64
CA GLY A 403 -6.61 10.04 -3.85
C GLY A 403 -7.81 9.22 -4.30
N SER A 404 -7.76 7.89 -4.18
CA SER A 404 -8.89 7.00 -4.45
C SER A 404 -10.09 7.31 -3.56
N VAL A 405 -9.86 7.40 -2.25
CA VAL A 405 -10.91 7.73 -1.27
C VAL A 405 -11.44 9.14 -1.50
N ALA A 406 -10.57 10.15 -1.58
CA ALA A 406 -11.00 11.53 -1.75
C ALA A 406 -11.67 11.79 -3.11
N GLY A 407 -11.25 11.07 -4.17
CA GLY A 407 -11.90 11.08 -5.48
C GLY A 407 -13.33 10.55 -5.43
N LEU A 408 -13.61 9.49 -4.65
CA LEU A 408 -14.99 9.06 -4.41
C LEU A 408 -15.82 10.12 -3.69
N LEU A 409 -15.23 10.85 -2.76
CA LEU A 409 -15.91 11.90 -1.99
C LEU A 409 -16.24 13.14 -2.84
N THR A 410 -15.46 13.44 -3.90
CA THR A 410 -15.85 14.49 -4.87
C THR A 410 -17.07 14.07 -5.68
N GLY A 411 -17.18 12.77 -6.00
CA GLY A 411 -18.34 12.13 -6.61
C GLY A 411 -18.41 12.20 -8.14
N THR A 412 -17.62 13.05 -8.79
CA THR A 412 -17.54 13.18 -10.25
C THR A 412 -16.13 13.61 -10.65
N PRO A 413 -15.63 13.20 -11.83
CA PRO A 413 -14.30 13.58 -12.30
C PRO A 413 -14.19 15.09 -12.57
N GLU A 414 -15.27 15.76 -12.96
CA GLU A 414 -15.31 17.22 -13.22
C GLU A 414 -15.09 18.06 -11.96
N ARG A 415 -15.26 17.48 -10.76
CA ARG A 415 -14.96 18.16 -9.49
C ARG A 415 -13.50 18.03 -9.07
N LEU A 416 -12.70 17.22 -9.77
CA LEU A 416 -11.26 17.15 -9.56
C LEU A 416 -10.60 18.35 -10.27
N PRO A 417 -9.70 19.09 -9.61
CA PRO A 417 -9.07 20.24 -10.25
C PRO A 417 -8.25 19.86 -11.49
N ASP A 418 -8.49 20.55 -12.61
CA ASP A 418 -7.87 20.28 -13.92
C ASP A 418 -6.34 20.18 -13.88
N ARG A 419 -5.68 20.95 -13.01
CA ARG A 419 -4.22 20.92 -12.84
C ARG A 419 -3.69 19.52 -12.49
N TRP A 420 -4.51 18.70 -11.84
CA TRP A 420 -4.18 17.35 -11.45
C TRP A 420 -4.48 16.35 -12.56
N THR A 421 -5.66 16.44 -13.18
CA THR A 421 -6.17 15.42 -14.11
C THR A 421 -5.73 15.64 -15.55
N THR A 422 -5.59 16.90 -16.01
CA THR A 422 -5.22 17.24 -17.40
C THR A 422 -3.91 16.59 -17.86
N PRO A 423 -2.83 16.59 -17.05
CA PRO A 423 -1.57 15.95 -17.44
C PRO A 423 -1.68 14.42 -17.67
N LEU A 424 -2.68 13.76 -17.08
CA LEU A 424 -2.89 12.32 -17.22
C LEU A 424 -3.49 11.93 -18.58
N LYS A 425 -4.04 12.88 -19.35
CA LYS A 425 -4.52 12.70 -20.73
C LYS A 425 -5.42 11.46 -20.94
N ASN A 426 -6.14 11.07 -19.90
CA ASN A 426 -6.92 9.84 -19.85
C ASN A 426 -6.16 8.61 -20.41
N ARG A 427 -4.91 8.42 -19.99
CA ARG A 427 -4.03 7.37 -20.50
C ARG A 427 -3.15 6.78 -19.40
N LEU A 428 -3.26 5.47 -19.18
CA LEU A 428 -2.43 4.71 -18.25
C LEU A 428 -1.46 3.79 -19.01
N ALA A 429 -0.17 3.88 -18.70
CA ALA A 429 0.82 2.89 -19.12
C ALA A 429 0.85 1.72 -18.13
N THR A 430 0.89 0.47 -18.60
CA THR A 430 0.90 -0.71 -17.73
C THR A 430 1.54 -1.93 -18.40
N SER A 431 2.07 -2.84 -17.58
CA SER A 431 2.51 -4.17 -18.04
C SER A 431 1.44 -5.26 -17.92
N VAL A 432 0.26 -4.94 -17.39
CA VAL A 432 -0.89 -5.86 -17.40
C VAL A 432 -1.38 -5.95 -18.85
N ALA A 433 -1.41 -7.17 -19.39
CA ALA A 433 -1.74 -7.40 -20.79
C ALA A 433 -3.11 -6.80 -21.15
N ASP A 434 -3.22 -6.26 -22.37
CA ASP A 434 -4.43 -5.64 -22.93
C ASP A 434 -4.94 -4.35 -22.27
N PHE A 435 -4.27 -3.83 -21.24
CA PHE A 435 -4.63 -2.57 -20.58
C PHE A 435 -3.69 -1.38 -20.90
N ASP A 436 -2.59 -1.60 -21.62
CA ASP A 436 -1.65 -0.51 -21.93
C ASP A 436 -2.31 0.57 -22.80
N GLY A 437 -2.20 1.83 -22.35
CA GLY A 437 -2.84 2.98 -22.97
C GLY A 437 -4.31 3.16 -22.64
N THR A 438 -4.90 2.34 -21.75
CA THR A 438 -6.32 2.44 -21.38
C THR A 438 -6.63 3.76 -20.66
N GLY A 439 -7.89 4.22 -20.82
CA GLY A 439 -8.42 5.41 -20.15
C GLY A 439 -9.06 5.08 -18.81
N PHE A 440 -9.07 6.06 -17.90
CA PHE A 440 -9.72 5.94 -16.59
C PHE A 440 -11.24 5.86 -16.69
N ASP A 441 -11.83 6.46 -17.73
CA ASP A 441 -13.23 6.31 -18.10
C ASP A 441 -13.60 4.85 -18.47
N ALA A 442 -12.75 4.20 -19.28
CA ALA A 442 -12.90 2.80 -19.64
C ALA A 442 -12.74 1.88 -18.41
N LEU A 443 -11.75 2.15 -17.55
CA LEU A 443 -11.58 1.42 -16.29
C LEU A 443 -12.76 1.61 -15.33
N ALA A 444 -13.31 2.81 -15.25
CA ALA A 444 -14.51 3.10 -14.49
C ALA A 444 -15.72 2.31 -15.01
N HIS A 445 -15.87 2.21 -16.33
CA HIS A 445 -16.92 1.41 -16.95
C HIS A 445 -16.78 -0.07 -16.58
N LEU A 446 -15.58 -0.66 -16.71
CA LEU A 446 -15.32 -2.04 -16.33
C LEU A 446 -15.57 -2.28 -14.83
N THR A 447 -15.15 -1.34 -13.98
CA THR A 447 -15.39 -1.40 -12.53
C THR A 447 -16.88 -1.43 -12.22
N ARG A 448 -17.67 -0.58 -12.89
CA ARG A 448 -19.13 -0.55 -12.73
C ARG A 448 -19.80 -1.86 -13.17
N LEU A 449 -19.31 -2.47 -14.25
CA LEU A 449 -19.82 -3.77 -14.71
C LEU A 449 -19.62 -4.84 -13.64
N GLU A 450 -18.42 -4.95 -13.07
CA GLU A 450 -18.15 -5.91 -12.00
C GLU A 450 -18.89 -5.59 -10.70
N ALA A 451 -19.04 -4.30 -10.35
CA ALA A 451 -19.82 -3.87 -9.18
C ALA A 451 -21.31 -4.24 -9.29
N SER A 452 -21.84 -4.32 -10.52
CA SER A 452 -23.24 -4.66 -10.81
C SER A 452 -23.45 -6.17 -11.03
N ARG A 453 -22.36 -6.93 -11.06
CA ARG A 453 -22.41 -8.38 -11.30
C ARG A 453 -22.94 -9.07 -10.03
N PRO A 454 -23.94 -9.96 -10.17
CA PRO A 454 -24.57 -10.62 -9.05
C PRO A 454 -23.60 -11.52 -8.27
#